data_AF-A0A3B8MQV8-F1
#
_entry.id   AF-A0A3B8MQV8-F1
#
_cell.length_a   1.000
_cell.length_b   1.000
_cell.length_c   1.000
_cell.angle_alpha   90.00
_cell.angle_beta   90.00
_cell.angle_gamma   90.00
#
_symmetry.space_group_name_H-M   'P 1'
#
loop_
_entity.id
_entity.type
_entity.pdbx_description
1 polymer ?
#
loop_
_entity_poly.entity_id
_entity_poly.type
_entity_poly.pdbx_seq_one_letter_code
_entity_poly.pdbx_strand_id
1 'polypeptide(L)'
;MFLLDESFAEFDETYRYPDATSLHNLLIARSMTKLFTVPGLRVGYAHGHPDLIRTIRHGIPPWSVNAFAQAFAGRAYADSAYINHTRRTIRADREGLSRRIKQLPGTHVFPTQANFLLLRLPSKLEDLVRRLLEQEGIAVRDCGNFDGLDPSYIRVAVKRRGDNERLCDALERHLL
;
A
#
# COMPACT_ATOMS: atom_id res chain seq x y z
N MET A 1 19.04 -12.83 10.51
CA MET A 1 17.68 -12.36 10.86
C MET A 1 16.99 -11.96 9.57
N PHE A 2 15.76 -12.41 9.36
CA PHE A 2 14.89 -12.01 8.26
C PHE A 2 13.82 -11.07 8.80
N LEU A 3 13.64 -9.93 8.14
CA LEU A 3 12.53 -9.02 8.38
C LEU A 3 11.53 -9.18 7.25
N LEU A 4 10.31 -9.57 7.60
CA LEU A 4 9.18 -9.60 6.68
C LEU A 4 8.30 -8.37 6.93
N ASP A 5 8.23 -7.47 5.95
CA ASP A 5 7.35 -6.30 6.00
C ASP A 5 5.95 -6.66 5.44
N GLU A 6 4.98 -6.78 6.33
CA GLU A 6 3.59 -7.10 6.03
C GLU A 6 2.69 -5.84 5.96
N SER A 7 3.25 -4.66 5.66
CA SER A 7 2.51 -3.40 5.59
C SER A 7 1.27 -3.41 4.67
N PHE A 8 1.17 -4.37 3.74
CA PHE A 8 0.04 -4.53 2.84
C PHE A 8 -0.66 -5.90 2.96
N ALA A 9 -0.21 -6.79 3.85
CA ALA A 9 -0.76 -8.14 3.98
C ALA A 9 -2.25 -8.13 4.40
N GLU A 10 -2.67 -7.11 5.14
CA GLU A 10 -4.05 -6.89 5.58
C GLU A 10 -5.08 -6.82 4.45
N PHE A 11 -4.67 -6.57 3.21
CA PHE A 11 -5.58 -6.49 2.07
C PHE A 11 -5.79 -7.85 1.36
N ASP A 12 -5.00 -8.87 1.72
CA ASP A 12 -5.12 -10.22 1.18
C ASP A 12 -5.79 -11.15 2.21
N GLU A 13 -7.05 -11.49 1.96
CA GLU A 13 -7.82 -12.41 2.82
C GLU A 13 -7.34 -13.87 2.72
N THR A 14 -6.62 -14.21 1.65
CA THR A 14 -6.07 -15.55 1.43
C THR A 14 -4.71 -15.73 2.10
N TYR A 15 -4.04 -14.62 2.45
CA TYR A 15 -2.74 -14.65 3.09
C TYR A 15 -2.81 -15.38 4.44
N ARG A 16 -1.86 -16.29 4.65
CA ARG A 16 -1.71 -17.03 5.91
C ARG A 16 -0.46 -16.51 6.58
N TYR A 17 -0.66 -15.91 7.75
CA TYR A 17 0.44 -15.34 8.51
C TYR A 17 1.37 -16.44 8.99
N PRO A 18 2.69 -16.30 8.77
CA PRO A 18 3.66 -17.22 9.35
C PRO A 18 3.56 -17.15 10.88
N ASP A 19 3.74 -18.28 11.55
CA ASP A 19 4.00 -18.24 12.98
C ASP A 19 5.45 -17.80 13.22
N ALA A 20 5.66 -16.50 13.33
CA ALA A 20 6.98 -15.94 13.63
C ALA A 20 7.44 -16.24 15.07
N THR A 21 6.55 -16.71 15.96
CA THR A 21 6.92 -16.98 17.36
C THR A 21 7.73 -18.25 17.53
N SER A 22 7.60 -19.21 16.60
CA SER A 22 8.39 -20.45 16.57
C SER A 22 9.71 -20.34 15.79
N LEU A 23 9.96 -19.23 15.10
CA LEU A 23 11.13 -19.02 14.25
C LEU A 23 12.10 -18.01 14.85
N HIS A 24 13.23 -18.50 15.38
CA HIS A 24 14.23 -17.66 16.09
C HIS A 24 14.86 -16.55 15.24
N ASN A 25 14.81 -16.65 13.91
CA ASN A 25 15.44 -15.72 12.98
C ASN A 25 14.43 -14.88 12.17
N LEU A 26 13.13 -14.99 12.43
CA LEU A 26 12.08 -14.25 11.71
C LEU A 26 11.46 -13.15 12.58
N LEU A 27 11.44 -11.93 12.04
CA LEU A 27 10.68 -10.81 12.57
C LEU A 27 9.67 -10.36 11.53
N ILE A 28 8.40 -10.22 11.92
CA ILE A 28 7.35 -9.70 11.06
C ILE A 28 6.96 -8.32 11.54
N ALA A 29 7.05 -7.32 10.66
CA ALA A 29 6.62 -5.95 10.92
C ALA A 29 5.29 -5.64 10.23
N ARG A 30 4.40 -4.94 10.93
CA ARG A 30 3.09 -4.50 10.42
C ARG A 30 2.91 -3.01 10.56
N SER A 31 2.31 -2.41 9.52
CA SER A 31 1.84 -1.04 9.55
C SER A 31 0.33 -0.99 9.72
N MET A 32 -0.14 -0.19 10.67
CA MET A 32 -1.57 0.10 10.82
C MET A 32 -2.02 1.26 9.93
N THR A 33 -1.09 1.87 9.19
CA THR A 33 -1.37 3.07 8.39
C THR A 33 -2.30 2.78 7.21
N LYS A 34 -2.12 1.64 6.54
CA LYS A 34 -2.71 1.40 5.22
C LYS A 34 -4.17 1.00 5.31
N LEU A 35 -4.49 -0.05 6.06
CA LEU A 35 -5.87 -0.52 6.21
C LEU A 35 -6.72 0.50 6.96
N PHE A 36 -6.21 1.08 8.05
CA PHE A 36 -6.99 1.99 8.89
C PHE A 36 -6.91 3.46 8.49
N THR A 37 -6.21 3.78 7.40
CA THR A 37 -6.16 5.14 6.84
C THR A 37 -5.62 6.21 7.82
N VAL A 38 -4.63 5.84 8.66
CA VAL A 38 -4.04 6.72 9.70
C VAL A 38 -2.54 6.97 9.53
N PRO A 39 -2.06 7.44 8.35
CA PRO A 39 -0.63 7.67 8.14
C PRO A 39 -0.01 8.65 9.13
N GLY A 40 -0.78 9.62 9.62
CA GLY A 40 -0.31 10.63 10.58
C GLY A 40 -0.07 10.11 12.00
N LEU A 41 -0.68 9.00 12.41
CA LEU A 41 -0.53 8.47 13.77
C LEU A 41 0.82 7.81 14.04
N ARG A 42 1.52 7.42 12.96
CA ARG A 42 2.85 6.77 13.02
C ARG A 42 2.85 5.51 13.90
N VAL A 43 1.88 4.62 13.69
CA VAL A 43 1.69 3.42 14.51
C VAL A 43 1.82 2.12 13.70
N GLY A 44 2.51 1.16 14.32
CA GLY A 44 2.81 -0.16 13.79
C GLY A 44 3.36 -1.03 14.91
N TYR A 45 3.58 -2.31 14.62
CA TYR A 45 4.11 -3.27 15.59
C TYR A 45 4.96 -4.32 14.87
N ALA A 46 5.77 -5.04 15.64
CA ALA A 46 6.48 -6.20 15.16
C ALA A 46 6.24 -7.39 16.09
N HIS A 47 6.25 -8.60 15.54
CA HIS A 47 6.13 -9.84 16.29
C HIS A 47 7.12 -10.88 15.75
N GLY A 48 7.55 -11.80 16.62
CA GLY A 48 8.59 -12.78 16.35
C GLY A 48 8.93 -13.55 17.62
N HIS A 49 9.96 -14.39 17.55
CA HIS A 49 10.40 -15.20 18.69
C HIS A 49 10.68 -14.32 19.94
N PRO A 50 10.28 -14.73 21.16
CA PRO A 50 10.44 -13.91 22.38
C PRO A 50 11.85 -13.38 22.62
N ASP A 51 12.88 -14.20 22.36
CA ASP A 51 14.28 -13.79 22.52
C ASP A 51 14.71 -12.71 21.51
N LEU A 52 14.20 -12.81 20.28
CA LEU A 52 14.43 -11.80 19.25
C LEU A 52 13.76 -10.48 19.63
N ILE A 53 12.51 -10.55 20.11
CA ILE A 53 11.78 -9.38 20.59
C ILE A 53 12.50 -8.73 21.78
N ARG A 54 12.99 -9.52 22.75
CA ARG A 54 13.77 -9.00 23.88
C ARG A 54 14.99 -8.24 23.41
N THR A 55 15.73 -8.82 22.47
CA THR A 55 16.93 -8.21 21.86
C THR A 55 16.60 -6.87 21.19
N ILE A 56 15.55 -6.83 20.36
CA ILE A 56 15.12 -5.62 19.64
C ILE A 56 14.65 -4.53 20.60
N ARG A 57 13.92 -4.89 21.67
CA ARG A 57 13.41 -3.92 22.65
C ARG A 57 14.51 -3.08 23.31
N HIS A 58 15.72 -3.62 23.47
CA HIS A 58 16.86 -2.86 23.99
C HIS A 58 17.28 -1.69 23.08
N GLY A 59 16.98 -1.76 21.78
CA GLY A 59 17.27 -0.69 20.83
C GLY A 59 16.11 0.28 20.58
N ILE A 60 14.94 0.07 21.19
CA ILE A 60 13.76 0.93 21.00
C ILE A 60 13.85 2.12 21.97
N PRO A 61 13.79 3.37 21.48
CA PRO A 61 13.75 4.54 22.36
C PRO A 61 12.54 4.51 23.31
N PRO A 62 12.68 5.04 24.53
CA PRO A 62 11.54 5.25 25.40
C PRO A 62 10.53 6.19 24.74
N TRP A 63 9.24 5.98 25.00
CA TRP A 63 8.13 6.78 24.45
C TRP A 63 8.08 6.87 22.90
N SER A 64 8.49 5.80 22.22
CA SER A 64 8.48 5.71 20.75
C SER A 64 7.09 5.74 20.10
N VAL A 65 6.01 5.57 20.87
CA VAL A 65 4.62 5.60 20.38
C VAL A 65 3.81 6.59 21.22
N ASN A 66 3.20 7.59 20.58
CA ASN A 66 2.40 8.60 21.25
C ASN A 66 1.08 8.04 21.83
N ALA A 67 0.49 8.73 22.81
CA ALA A 67 -0.70 8.26 23.52
C ALA A 67 -1.93 8.05 22.59
N PHE A 68 -2.12 8.92 21.59
CA PHE A 68 -3.22 8.78 20.62
C PHE A 68 -3.06 7.50 19.77
N ALA A 69 -1.83 7.21 19.32
CA ALA A 69 -1.51 6.00 18.59
C ALA A 69 -1.76 4.74 19.42
N GLN A 70 -1.40 4.73 20.72
CA GLN A 70 -1.66 3.59 21.61
C GLN A 70 -3.16 3.37 21.83
N ALA A 71 -3.92 4.44 22.12
CA ALA A 71 -5.36 4.39 22.30
C ALA A 71 -6.08 3.92 21.02
N PHE A 72 -5.63 4.39 19.86
CA PHE A 72 -6.13 3.96 18.56
C PHE A 72 -5.83 2.48 18.31
N ALA A 73 -4.58 2.05 18.47
CA ALA A 73 -4.14 0.70 18.15
C ALA A 73 -4.92 -0.37 18.94
N GLY A 74 -5.20 -0.11 20.22
CA GLY A 74 -5.98 -1.03 21.06
C GLY A 74 -7.43 -1.23 20.62
N ARG A 75 -8.01 -0.28 19.87
CA ARG A 75 -9.40 -0.35 19.40
C ARG A 75 -9.52 -0.75 17.93
N ALA A 76 -8.60 -0.30 17.08
CA ALA A 76 -8.67 -0.49 15.64
C ALA A 76 -8.79 -1.97 15.25
N TYR A 77 -8.02 -2.85 15.88
CA TYR A 77 -8.07 -4.29 15.60
C TYR A 77 -9.28 -5.02 16.20
N ALA A 78 -10.02 -4.40 17.12
CA ALA A 78 -11.27 -4.96 17.65
C ALA A 78 -12.45 -4.71 16.70
N ASP A 79 -12.34 -3.75 15.77
CA ASP A 79 -13.40 -3.40 14.82
C ASP A 79 -13.33 -4.27 13.54
N SER A 80 -13.77 -5.52 13.68
CA SER A 80 -13.83 -6.46 12.55
C SER A 80 -14.77 -6.00 11.43
N ALA A 81 -15.81 -5.23 11.76
CA ALA A 81 -16.76 -4.69 10.78
C ALA A 81 -16.08 -3.67 9.86
N TYR A 82 -15.32 -2.72 10.44
CA TYR A 82 -14.53 -1.76 9.68
C TYR A 82 -13.49 -2.45 8.79
N ILE A 83 -12.74 -3.42 9.34
CA ILE A 83 -11.72 -4.17 8.61
C ILE A 83 -12.32 -4.86 7.39
N ASN A 84 -13.39 -5.62 7.60
CA ASN A 84 -14.05 -6.38 6.54
C ASN A 84 -14.71 -5.47 5.50
N HIS A 85 -15.32 -4.36 5.93
CA HIS A 85 -15.86 -3.36 5.01
C HIS A 85 -14.75 -2.76 4.15
N THR A 86 -13.65 -2.31 4.77
CA THR A 86 -12.53 -1.68 4.08
C THR A 86 -11.86 -2.62 3.06
N ARG A 87 -11.64 -3.88 3.43
CA ARG A 87 -11.10 -4.91 2.51
C ARG A 87 -11.99 -5.09 1.29
N ARG A 88 -13.29 -5.29 1.49
CA ARG A 88 -14.26 -5.46 0.38
C ARG A 88 -14.29 -4.23 -0.53
N THR A 89 -14.36 -3.04 0.05
CA THR A 89 -14.41 -1.78 -0.69
C THR A 89 -13.14 -1.58 -1.53
N ILE A 90 -11.96 -1.70 -0.91
CA ILE A 90 -10.68 -1.54 -1.63
C ILE A 90 -10.50 -2.60 -2.70
N ARG A 91 -10.91 -3.85 -2.44
CA ARG A 91 -10.88 -4.91 -3.45
C ARG A 91 -11.74 -4.56 -4.66
N ALA A 92 -12.99 -4.17 -4.44
CA ALA A 92 -13.91 -3.81 -5.52
C ALA A 92 -13.41 -2.59 -6.31
N ASP A 93 -12.94 -1.54 -5.63
CA ASP A 93 -12.40 -0.34 -6.26
C ASP A 93 -11.11 -0.64 -7.04
N ARG A 94 -10.23 -1.49 -6.50
CA ARG A 94 -9.01 -1.96 -7.18
C ARG A 94 -9.33 -2.75 -8.45
N GLU A 95 -10.28 -3.68 -8.37
CA GLU A 95 -10.72 -4.47 -9.52
C GLU A 95 -11.38 -3.60 -10.59
N GLY A 96 -12.17 -2.59 -10.19
CA GLY A 96 -12.75 -1.59 -11.09
C GLY A 96 -11.68 -0.74 -11.79
N LEU A 97 -10.78 -0.14 -11.01
CA LEU A 97 -9.67 0.67 -11.52
C LEU A 97 -8.77 -0.14 -12.46
N SER A 98 -8.40 -1.36 -12.06
CA SER A 98 -7.60 -2.24 -12.90
C SER A 98 -8.29 -2.56 -14.22
N ARG A 99 -9.61 -2.79 -14.24
CA ARG A 99 -10.33 -3.09 -15.48
C ARG A 99 -10.35 -1.91 -16.44
N ARG A 100 -10.61 -0.70 -15.93
CA ARG A 100 -10.59 0.53 -16.74
C ARG A 100 -9.21 0.81 -17.33
N ILE A 101 -8.16 0.76 -16.51
CA ILE A 101 -6.80 1.05 -17.01
C ILE A 101 -6.36 0.02 -18.04
N LYS A 102 -6.66 -1.28 -17.86
CA LYS A 102 -6.33 -2.32 -18.86
C LYS A 102 -6.93 -2.10 -20.25
N GLN A 103 -7.96 -1.26 -20.37
CA GLN A 103 -8.55 -0.90 -21.66
C GLN A 103 -7.76 0.19 -22.39
N LEU A 104 -6.85 0.89 -21.69
CA LEU A 104 -6.06 1.98 -22.26
C LEU A 104 -4.89 1.43 -23.10
N PRO A 105 -4.71 1.90 -24.34
CA PRO A 105 -3.69 1.38 -25.25
C PRO A 105 -2.27 1.40 -24.67
N GLY A 106 -1.57 0.28 -24.83
CA GLY A 106 -0.17 0.14 -24.43
C GLY A 106 0.10 0.22 -22.92
N THR A 107 -0.93 0.20 -22.09
CA THR A 107 -0.79 0.09 -20.63
C THR A 107 -0.75 -1.37 -20.19
N HIS A 108 0.01 -1.64 -19.13
CA HIS A 108 0.05 -2.94 -18.48
C HIS A 108 -0.19 -2.75 -16.98
N VAL A 109 -1.16 -3.48 -16.43
CA VAL A 109 -1.50 -3.44 -15.00
C VAL A 109 -1.01 -4.71 -14.33
N PHE A 110 -0.09 -4.58 -13.38
CA PHE A 110 0.43 -5.73 -12.64
C PHE A 110 -0.58 -6.18 -11.56
N PRO A 111 -0.79 -7.51 -11.40
CA PRO A 111 -1.61 -8.04 -10.31
C PRO A 111 -1.07 -7.61 -8.94
N THR A 112 -1.97 -7.33 -8.00
CA THR A 112 -1.60 -6.83 -6.67
C THR A 112 -2.70 -7.11 -5.67
N GLN A 113 -2.29 -7.42 -4.45
CA GLN A 113 -3.18 -7.45 -3.28
C GLN A 113 -3.10 -6.20 -2.43
N ALA A 114 -2.21 -5.24 -2.75
CA ALA A 114 -2.13 -3.98 -2.02
C ALA A 114 -3.27 -3.01 -2.39
N ASN A 115 -3.30 -1.86 -1.70
CA ASN A 115 -4.19 -0.73 -1.99
C ASN A 115 -3.63 0.23 -3.06
N PHE A 116 -2.86 -0.29 -4.02
CA PHE A 116 -2.31 0.43 -5.16
C PHE A 116 -2.11 -0.52 -6.34
N LEU A 117 -2.04 0.05 -7.54
CA LEU A 117 -1.65 -0.66 -8.77
C LEU A 117 -0.27 -0.19 -9.22
N LEU A 118 0.58 -1.13 -9.62
CA LEU A 118 1.77 -0.83 -10.43
C LEU A 118 1.35 -0.90 -11.89
N LEU A 119 1.72 0.11 -12.66
CA LEU A 119 1.41 0.25 -14.06
C LEU A 119 2.73 0.37 -14.84
N ARG A 120 2.80 -0.27 -16.00
CA ARG A 120 3.76 0.09 -17.04
C ARG A 120 3.00 0.78 -18.18
N LEU A 121 3.47 1.94 -18.57
CA LEU A 121 2.87 2.77 -19.61
C LEU A 121 3.66 2.65 -20.91
N PRO A 122 3.12 3.14 -22.03
CA PRO A 122 3.90 3.28 -23.27
C PRO A 122 5.18 4.11 -23.04
N SER A 123 6.30 3.68 -23.63
CA SER A 123 7.64 4.26 -23.41
C SER A 123 7.84 5.71 -23.86
N LYS A 124 6.84 6.33 -24.52
CA LYS A 124 6.94 7.65 -25.14
C LYS A 124 6.36 8.80 -24.30
N LEU A 125 6.04 8.55 -23.04
CA LEU A 125 5.30 9.50 -22.21
C LEU A 125 6.23 10.24 -21.24
N GLU A 126 7.23 10.91 -21.81
CA GLU A 126 8.01 11.90 -21.07
C GLU A 126 7.05 12.85 -20.36
N ASP A 127 7.33 13.18 -19.10
CA ASP A 127 6.56 14.13 -18.27
C ASP A 127 5.09 13.77 -17.96
N LEU A 128 4.60 12.55 -18.18
CA LEU A 128 3.20 12.23 -17.84
C LEU A 128 2.89 12.49 -16.36
N VAL A 129 3.77 12.07 -15.45
CA VAL A 129 3.59 12.29 -14.01
C VAL A 129 3.44 13.78 -13.71
N ARG A 130 4.24 14.60 -14.38
CA ARG A 130 4.20 16.06 -14.27
C ARG A 130 2.90 16.63 -14.84
N ARG A 131 2.46 16.19 -16.03
CA ARG A 131 1.19 16.60 -16.64
C ARG A 131 -0.02 16.24 -15.78
N LEU A 132 -0.06 15.02 -15.25
CA LEU A 132 -1.11 14.59 -14.32
C LEU A 132 -1.15 15.50 -13.09
N LEU A 133 0.00 15.91 -12.56
CA LEU A 133 0.03 16.82 -11.42
C LEU A 133 -0.40 18.25 -11.81
N GLU A 134 0.22 18.84 -12.83
CA GLU A 134 0.06 20.26 -13.18
C GLU A 134 -1.28 20.56 -13.86
N GLN A 135 -1.76 19.68 -14.73
CA GLN A 135 -2.96 19.91 -15.55
C GLN A 135 -4.20 19.26 -14.95
N GLU A 136 -4.03 18.11 -14.29
CA GLU A 136 -5.15 17.34 -13.77
C GLU A 136 -5.24 17.40 -12.24
N GLY A 137 -4.22 17.91 -11.53
CA GLY A 137 -4.18 17.92 -10.06
C GLY A 137 -4.07 16.53 -9.43
N ILE A 138 -3.51 15.56 -10.16
CA ILE A 138 -3.41 14.15 -9.78
C ILE A 138 -1.95 13.79 -9.52
N ALA A 139 -1.60 13.57 -8.24
CA ALA A 139 -0.29 13.09 -7.86
C ALA A 139 -0.23 11.55 -7.92
N VAL A 140 0.69 11.03 -8.74
CA VAL A 140 1.04 9.61 -8.81
C VAL A 140 2.50 9.40 -8.41
N ARG A 141 2.88 8.16 -8.08
CA ARG A 141 4.27 7.85 -7.73
C ARG A 141 5.02 7.40 -8.99
N ASP A 142 5.98 8.21 -9.43
CA ASP A 142 7.02 7.78 -10.36
C ASP A 142 7.84 6.62 -9.76
N CYS A 143 7.98 5.54 -10.50
CA CYS A 143 8.72 4.34 -10.10
C CYS A 143 9.98 4.10 -10.93
N GLY A 144 10.36 4.99 -11.86
CA GLY A 144 11.55 4.83 -12.69
C GLY A 144 12.87 4.91 -11.93
N ASN A 145 12.84 5.32 -10.66
CA ASN A 145 14.01 5.33 -9.78
C ASN A 145 14.12 4.09 -8.87
N PHE A 146 13.30 3.06 -9.10
CA PHE A 146 13.41 1.78 -8.40
C PHE A 146 14.23 0.78 -9.22
N ASP A 147 15.09 0.02 -8.54
CA ASP A 147 15.90 -1.00 -9.19
C ASP A 147 15.03 -1.99 -9.98
N GLY A 148 15.38 -2.18 -11.26
CA GLY A 148 14.66 -3.05 -12.18
C GLY A 148 13.42 -2.45 -12.84
N LEU A 149 13.06 -1.20 -12.52
CA LEU A 149 12.01 -0.43 -13.21
C LEU A 149 12.63 0.73 -13.99
N ASP A 150 11.89 1.23 -14.98
CA ASP A 150 12.28 2.38 -15.81
C ASP A 150 11.20 3.48 -15.76
N PRO A 151 11.43 4.66 -16.36
CA PRO A 151 10.48 5.79 -16.31
C PRO A 151 9.08 5.51 -16.89
N SER A 152 8.86 4.37 -17.57
CA SER A 152 7.52 3.95 -17.99
C SER A 152 6.67 3.39 -16.84
N TYR A 153 7.25 3.18 -15.65
CA TYR A 153 6.55 2.61 -14.51
C TYR A 153 6.04 3.68 -13.55
N ILE A 154 4.76 3.59 -13.21
CA ILE A 154 4.14 4.41 -12.16
C ILE A 154 3.33 3.55 -11.20
N ARG A 155 3.16 4.04 -9.98
CA ARG A 155 2.25 3.46 -9.00
C ARG A 155 1.12 4.44 -8.68
N VAL A 156 -0.10 3.95 -8.77
CA VAL A 156 -1.33 4.69 -8.46
C VAL A 156 -2.03 4.08 -7.26
N ALA A 157 -2.43 4.90 -6.29
CA ALA A 157 -3.19 4.42 -5.14
C ALA A 157 -4.65 4.14 -5.53
N VAL A 158 -5.25 3.10 -4.95
CA VAL A 158 -6.69 2.88 -5.06
C VAL A 158 -7.37 3.91 -4.15
N LYS A 159 -8.13 4.82 -4.75
CA LYS A 159 -8.89 5.87 -4.07
C LYS A 159 -10.38 5.53 -4.11
N ARG A 160 -11.23 6.49 -3.74
CA ARG A 160 -12.68 6.39 -3.93
C ARG A 160 -12.99 6.30 -5.42
N ARG A 161 -14.10 5.65 -5.75
CA ARG A 161 -14.56 5.44 -7.13
C ARG A 161 -14.47 6.68 -8.03
N GLY A 162 -14.98 7.84 -7.60
CA GLY A 162 -14.92 9.07 -8.42
C GLY A 162 -13.49 9.58 -8.66
N ASP A 163 -12.60 9.45 -7.68
CA ASP A 163 -11.18 9.80 -7.83
C ASP A 163 -10.47 8.82 -8.78
N ASN A 164 -10.84 7.53 -8.73
CA ASN A 164 -10.34 6.50 -9.64
C ASN A 164 -10.81 6.71 -11.09
N GLU A 165 -12.08 7.08 -11.27
CA GLU A 165 -12.65 7.42 -12.58
C GLU A 165 -11.93 8.63 -13.17
N ARG A 166 -11.75 9.70 -12.38
CA ARG A 166 -10.99 10.89 -12.80
C ARG A 166 -9.55 10.57 -13.22
N LEU A 167 -8.87 9.66 -12.52
CA LEU A 167 -7.54 9.16 -12.92
C LEU A 167 -7.60 8.43 -14.26
N CYS A 168 -8.59 7.56 -14.48
CA CYS A 168 -8.73 6.83 -15.75
C CYS A 168 -8.93 7.78 -16.92
N ASP A 169 -9.81 8.77 -16.76
CA ASP A 169 -10.13 9.73 -17.82
C ASP A 169 -8.93 10.65 -18.12
N ALA A 170 -8.16 11.03 -17.09
CA ALA A 170 -6.91 11.76 -17.27
C ALA A 170 -5.87 10.92 -18.01
N LEU A 171 -5.68 9.65 -17.63
CA LEU A 171 -4.78 8.76 -18.36
C LEU A 171 -5.22 8.60 -19.82
N GLU A 172 -6.52 8.41 -20.09
CA GLU A 172 -7.05 8.32 -21.45
C GLU A 172 -6.73 9.56 -22.30
N ARG A 173 -6.91 10.77 -21.75
CA ARG A 173 -6.56 12.04 -22.42
C ARG A 173 -5.08 12.20 -22.75
N HIS A 174 -4.19 11.68 -21.89
CA HIS A 174 -2.74 11.86 -22.04
C HIS A 174 -2.06 10.68 -22.77
N LEU A 175 -2.78 9.59 -23.02
CA LEU A 175 -2.30 8.39 -23.70
C LEU A 175 -2.77 8.27 -25.15
N LEU A 176 -3.91 8.87 -25.48
CA LEU A 176 -4.46 8.98 -26.83
C LEU A 176 -4.03 10.29 -27.50
#